data_AF-A0A6V7LY97-F1
#
_entry.id   AF-A0A6V7LY97-F1
#
_cell.length_a   1.000
_cell.length_b   1.000
_cell.length_c   1.000
_cell.angle_alpha   90.00
_cell.angle_beta   90.00
_cell.angle_gamma   90.00
#
_symmetry.space_group_name_H-M   'P 1'
#
loop_
_entity.id
_entity.type
_entity.pdbx_description
1 polymer ?
#
loop_
_entity_poly.entity_id
_entity_poly.type
_entity_poly.pdbx_seq_one_letter_code
_entity_poly.pdbx_strand_id
1 'polypeptide(L)' 'EYEEKLSVTEPTTEILGGPDLYIDHGSTINLTCIVLNSPEPPAYIFWNHNDA' A
#
# COMPACT_ATOMS: atom_id res chain seq x y z
N GLU A 1 -23.75 14.30 29.73
CA GLU A 1 -23.36 13.17 28.87
C GLU A 1 -21.96 13.42 28.34
N TYR A 2 -21.13 12.38 28.27
CA TYR A 2 -19.83 12.42 27.62
C TYR A 2 -20.04 11.85 26.21
N GLU A 3 -19.80 12.65 25.18
CA GLU A 3 -19.78 12.15 23.80
C GLU A 3 -18.47 11.38 23.60
N GLU A 4 -18.54 10.05 23.54
CA GLU A 4 -17.42 9.25 23.09
C GLU A 4 -17.29 9.38 21.58
N LYS A 5 -16.24 10.10 21.15
CA LYS A 5 -15.94 10.27 19.73
C LYS A 5 -15.09 9.09 19.26
N LEU A 6 -15.70 8.19 18.49
CA LEU A 6 -14.98 7.11 17.82
C LEU A 6 -14.19 7.68 16.64
N SER A 7 -12.86 7.54 16.67
CA SER A 7 -12.00 7.82 15.51
C SER A 7 -11.76 6.52 14.76
N VAL A 8 -12.41 6.36 13.62
CA VAL A 8 -12.15 5.24 12.70
C VAL A 8 -11.06 5.67 11.73
N THR A 9 -9.98 4.90 11.66
CA THR A 9 -8.88 5.13 10.72
C THR A 9 -8.94 4.08 9.62
N GLU A 10 -8.86 4.52 8.37
CA GLU A 10 -8.83 3.62 7.22
C GLU A 10 -7.37 3.34 6.80
N PRO A 11 -7.03 2.09 6.45
CA PRO A 11 -5.71 1.76 5.95
C PRO A 11 -5.47 2.43 4.59
N THR A 12 -4.26 2.93 4.38
CA THR A 12 -3.84 3.50 3.10
C THR A 12 -2.57 2.81 2.60
N THR A 13 -2.39 2.77 1.28
CA THR A 13 -1.27 2.08 0.65
C THR A 13 -0.56 2.96 -0.36
N GLU A 14 0.76 2.87 -0.41
CA GLU A 14 1.60 3.58 -1.38
C GLU A 14 2.71 2.66 -1.90
N ILE A 15 3.01 2.73 -3.19
CA ILE A 15 4.18 2.06 -3.77
C ILE A 15 5.33 3.08 -3.83
N LEU A 16 6.44 2.78 -3.16
CA LEU A 16 7.63 3.63 -3.20
C LEU A 16 8.15 3.78 -4.63
N GLY A 17 8.38 5.03 -5.04
CA GLY A 17 8.81 5.37 -6.41
C GLY A 17 7.73 6.05 -7.25
N GLY A 18 6.47 6.06 -6.80
CA GLY A 18 5.37 6.73 -7.49
C GLY A 18 4.84 5.96 -8.71
N PRO A 19 3.95 6.58 -9.52
CA PRO A 19 3.32 5.91 -10.66
C PRO A 19 4.27 5.64 -11.83
N ASP A 20 5.33 6.45 -11.96
CA ASP A 20 6.24 6.43 -13.09
C ASP A 20 7.60 5.86 -12.67
N LEU A 21 7.86 4.60 -13.01
CA LEU A 21 9.16 3.96 -12.82
C LEU A 21 9.76 3.57 -14.17
N TYR A 22 10.96 4.07 -14.44
CA TYR A 22 11.73 3.74 -15.65
C TYR A 22 12.75 2.66 -15.32
N ILE A 23 12.63 1.52 -16.00
CA ILE A 23 13.47 0.34 -15.78
C ILE A 23 14.02 -0.16 -17.12
N ASP A 24 15.27 -0.59 -17.11
CA ASP A 24 15.91 -1.18 -18.29
C ASP A 24 15.40 -2.60 -18.54
N HIS A 25 15.33 -2.97 -19.82
CA HIS A 25 14.93 -4.31 -20.23
C HIS A 25 15.87 -5.38 -19.62
N GLY A 26 15.27 -6.34 -18.92
CA GLY A 26 15.99 -7.43 -18.23
C GLY A 26 16.45 -7.09 -16.81
N SER A 27 16.17 -5.88 -16.32
CA SER A 27 16.45 -5.52 -14.93
C SER A 27 15.43 -6.14 -13.95
N THR A 28 15.90 -6.47 -12.76
CA THR A 28 15.04 -6.82 -11.63
C THR A 28 14.50 -5.55 -10.98
N ILE A 29 13.21 -5.52 -10.68
CA ILE A 29 12.54 -4.43 -9.96
C ILE A 29 12.27 -4.84 -8.50
N ASN A 30 12.59 -3.96 -7.55
CA ASN A 30 12.25 -4.13 -6.14
C ASN A 30 11.11 -3.17 -5.77
N LEU A 31 9.87 -3.65 -5.85
CA LEU A 31 8.71 -2.89 -5.44
C LEU A 31 8.54 -2.95 -3.91
N THR A 32 8.30 -1.79 -3.31
CA THR A 32 7.98 -1.70 -1.88
C THR A 32 6.60 -1.08 -1.72
N CYS A 33 5.65 -1.84 -1.18
CA CYS A 33 4.33 -1.34 -0.78
C CYS A 33 4.37 -0.97 0.70
N ILE A 34 4.04 0.27 1.01
CA ILE A 34 3.88 0.77 2.37
C ILE A 34 2.39 0.72 2.71
N VAL A 35 2.05 0.04 3.80
CA VAL A 35 0.69 0.00 4.35
C VAL A 35 0.67 0.81 5.64
N LEU A 36 -0.15 1.85 5.68
CA LEU A 36 -0.32 2.75 6.81
C LEU A 36 -1.67 2.53 7.47
N ASN A 37 -1.77 2.84 8.77
CA ASN A 37 -3.03 2.85 9.53
C ASN A 37 -3.78 1.51 9.56
N SER A 38 -3.10 0.38 9.32
CA SER A 38 -3.67 -0.94 9.50
C SER A 38 -3.54 -1.36 10.97
N PRO A 39 -4.62 -1.75 11.67
CA PRO A 39 -4.56 -2.18 13.07
C PRO A 39 -3.81 -3.50 13.25
N GLU A 40 -3.81 -4.34 12.22
CA GLU A 40 -3.09 -5.62 12.16
C GLU A 40 -2.32 -5.74 10.83
N PRO A 41 -1.27 -6.58 10.76
CA PRO A 41 -0.59 -6.85 9.50
C PRO A 41 -1.54 -7.41 8.43
N PRO A 42 -1.39 -7.04 7.14
CA PRO A 42 -2.19 -7.63 6.07
C PRO A 42 -1.96 -9.14 5.99
N ALA A 43 -3.05 -9.93 5.92
CA ALA A 43 -2.95 -11.38 5.73
C ALA A 43 -2.36 -11.75 4.36
N TYR A 44 -2.62 -10.93 3.32
CA TYR A 44 -2.16 -11.14 1.96
C TYR A 44 -1.83 -9.81 1.28
N ILE A 45 -0.83 -9.83 0.40
CA ILE A 45 -0.47 -8.72 -0.48
C ILE A 45 -0.41 -9.27 -1.90
N PHE A 46 -1.19 -8.68 -2.80
CA PHE A 46 -1.21 -9.03 -4.22
C PHE A 46 -0.57 -7.92 -5.02
N TRP A 47 0.34 -8.29 -5.92
CA TRP A 47 0.94 -7.40 -6.88
C TRP A 47 0.35 -7.71 -8.25
N ASN A 48 -0.38 -6.75 -8.78
CA ASN A 48 -1.02 -6.84 -10.08
C ASN A 48 -0.31 -5.92 -11.07
N HIS A 49 -0.22 -6.36 -12.31
CA HIS A 49 0.36 -5.58 -13.39
C HIS A 49 -0.69 -5.46 -14.50
N ASN A 50 -1.08 -4.23 -14.82
CA ASN A 50 -2.26 -3.93 -15.64
C ASN A 50 -3.55 -4.51 -15.01
N ASP A 51 -4.42 -5.12 -15.80
CA ASP A 51 -5.72 -5.66 -15.37
C ASP A 51 -5.66 -7.16 -14.97
N ALA A 52 -4.50 -7.63 -14.49
CA ALA A 52 -4.29 -9.01 -14.04
C ALA A 52 -4.63 -9.20 -12.55
#